data_AF-A0A0Q4CKT0-F1
#
_entry.id   AF-A0A0Q4CKT0-F1
#
_cell.length_a   1.000
_cell.length_b   1.000
_cell.length_c   1.000
_cell.angle_alpha   90.00
_cell.angle_beta   90.00
_cell.angle_gamma   90.00
#
_symmetry.space_group_name_H-M   'P 1'
#
loop_
_entity.id
_entity.type
_entity.pdbx_description
1 polymer ?
#
loop_
_entity_poly.entity_id
_entity_poly.type
_entity_poly.pdbx_seq_one_letter_code
_entity_poly.pdbx_strand_id
1 'polypeptide(L)'
;MTAAFVDRMRTLDSFAAQCRDSALFATAVVRDTSNRTGRDWPWWGLRLERTDLVDLEYRRVSAEIRLDAPAPGTASMFKGRWSARIWREASTDSFRADGDRMLPWEWPSAPELLVAFGALLGDAERAIREVRPAD
;
A
#
# COMPACT_ATOMS: atom_id res chain seq x y z
N MET A 1 23.92 -6.41 2.68
CA MET A 1 23.12 -5.26 2.23
C MET A 1 24.07 -4.11 1.90
N THR A 2 23.96 -3.49 0.72
CA THR A 2 24.87 -2.40 0.31
C THR A 2 24.49 -1.08 0.97
N ALA A 3 25.46 -0.18 1.20
CA ALA A 3 25.19 1.14 1.78
C ALA A 3 24.16 1.94 0.95
N ALA A 4 24.28 1.90 -0.38
CA ALA A 4 23.35 2.56 -1.29
C ALA A 4 21.88 2.09 -1.12
N PHE A 5 21.65 0.80 -0.84
CA PHE A 5 20.30 0.28 -0.61
C PHE A 5 19.74 0.76 0.74
N VAL A 6 20.57 0.81 1.78
CA VAL A 6 20.19 1.34 3.09
C VAL A 6 19.81 2.82 3.01
N ASP A 7 20.61 3.62 2.30
CA ASP A 7 20.32 5.04 2.11
C ASP A 7 19.04 5.24 1.29
N ARG A 8 18.80 4.42 0.26
CA ARG A 8 17.53 4.45 -0.48
C ARG A 8 16.33 4.14 0.41
N MET A 9 16.40 3.14 1.28
CA MET A 9 15.33 2.85 2.24
C MET A 9 15.10 4.01 3.21
N ARG A 10 16.17 4.62 3.73
CA ARG A 10 16.06 5.79 4.64
C ARG A 10 15.38 6.98 3.96
N THR A 11 15.70 7.22 2.69
CA THR A 11 15.05 8.26 1.89
C THR A 11 13.56 7.98 1.70
N LEU A 12 13.19 6.74 1.39
CA LEU A 12 11.78 6.34 1.28
C LEU A 12 11.03 6.44 2.61
N ASP A 13 11.66 6.07 3.73
CA ASP A 13 11.11 6.27 5.07
C ASP A 13 10.86 7.76 5.36
N SER A 14 11.77 8.65 4.94
CA SER A 14 11.60 10.11 5.07
C SER A 14 10.40 10.61 4.26
N PHE A 15 10.22 10.13 3.02
CA PHE A 15 9.05 10.50 2.23
C PHE A 15 7.75 9.99 2.84
N ALA A 16 7.74 8.75 3.37
CA ALA A 16 6.59 8.22 4.10
C ALA A 16 6.27 9.05 5.36
N ALA A 17 7.29 9.52 6.08
CA ALA A 17 7.11 10.41 7.23
C ALA A 17 6.50 11.75 6.84
N GLN A 18 6.93 12.35 5.71
CA GLN A 18 6.34 13.59 5.18
C GLN A 18 4.87 13.42 4.78
N CYS A 19 4.44 12.20 4.42
CA CYS A 19 3.05 11.91 4.07
C CYS A 19 2.13 11.79 5.29
N ARG A 20 2.65 11.62 6.52
CA ARG A 20 1.86 11.27 7.71
C ARG A 20 0.75 12.27 8.04
N ASP A 21 1.02 13.56 7.88
CA ASP A 21 0.07 14.62 8.22
C ASP A 21 -0.97 14.85 7.10
N SER A 22 -0.87 14.13 5.98
CA SER A 22 -1.89 14.19 4.94
C SER A 22 -3.19 13.53 5.41
N ALA A 23 -4.34 14.06 4.97
CA ALA A 23 -5.65 13.50 5.30
C ALA A 23 -5.79 12.00 4.93
N LEU A 24 -5.12 11.58 3.84
CA LEU A 24 -5.11 10.19 3.38
C LEU A 24 -4.45 9.25 4.40
N PHE A 25 -3.31 9.66 4.97
CA PHE A 25 -2.57 8.85 5.94
C PHE A 25 -3.18 8.95 7.34
N ALA A 26 -3.65 10.13 7.73
CA ALA A 26 -4.23 10.36 9.05
C ALA A 26 -5.50 9.52 9.32
N THR A 27 -6.24 9.16 8.26
CA THR A 27 -7.47 8.35 8.36
C THR A 27 -7.24 6.85 8.17
N ALA A 28 -6.00 6.43 7.88
CA ALA A 28 -5.65 5.05 7.60
C ALA A 28 -4.72 4.48 8.68
N VAL A 29 -4.78 3.17 8.87
CA VAL A 29 -3.72 2.45 9.58
C VAL A 29 -2.53 2.33 8.63
N VAL A 30 -1.41 2.93 9.01
CA VAL A 30 -0.15 2.88 8.26
C VAL A 30 0.75 1.79 8.83
N ARG A 31 1.20 0.85 7.98
CA ARG A 31 2.08 -0.27 8.35
C ARG A 31 3.36 -0.25 7.54
N ASP A 32 4.49 -0.34 8.22
CA ASP A 32 5.77 -0.70 7.58
C ASP A 32 5.74 -2.20 7.23
N THR A 33 5.85 -2.53 5.94
CA THR A 33 5.91 -3.91 5.42
C THR A 33 7.28 -4.26 4.87
N SER A 34 8.29 -3.41 5.15
CA SER A 34 9.67 -3.60 4.73
C SER A 34 10.27 -4.87 5.36
N ASN A 35 11.05 -5.59 4.56
CA ASN A 35 11.96 -6.60 5.09
C ASN A 35 13.35 -5.99 5.18
N ARG A 36 13.75 -5.76 6.42
CA ARG A 36 15.09 -5.25 6.77
C ARG A 36 15.98 -6.35 7.32
N THR A 37 15.50 -7.59 7.37
CA THR A 37 16.23 -8.71 7.94
C THR A 37 17.33 -9.14 6.98
N GLY A 38 18.48 -9.56 7.52
CA GLY A 38 19.58 -10.09 6.71
C GLY A 38 19.37 -11.53 6.22
N ARG A 39 18.17 -12.12 6.43
CA ARG A 39 17.87 -13.52 6.09
C ARG A 39 17.37 -13.71 4.66
N ASP A 40 16.51 -12.80 4.20
CA ASP A 40 16.02 -12.76 2.81
C ASP A 40 16.51 -11.49 2.12
N TRP A 41 16.23 -11.33 0.82
CA TRP A 41 16.56 -10.07 0.15
C TRP A 41 15.78 -8.92 0.75
N PRO A 42 16.44 -7.79 1.04
CA PRO A 42 15.76 -6.69 1.70
C PRO A 42 14.86 -5.97 0.71
N TRP A 43 13.71 -5.52 1.18
CA TRP A 43 12.77 -4.71 0.42
C TRP A 43 12.17 -3.62 1.30
N TRP A 44 11.81 -2.50 0.68
CA TRP A 44 11.05 -1.45 1.33
C TRP A 44 9.56 -1.62 0.99
N GLY A 45 8.68 -1.44 1.96
CA GLY A 45 7.24 -1.54 1.74
C GLY A 45 6.45 -0.72 2.74
N LEU A 46 5.37 -0.11 2.27
CA LEU A 46 4.45 0.66 3.09
C LEU A 46 3.02 0.34 2.69
N ARG A 47 2.16 0.08 3.67
CA ARG A 47 0.74 -0.23 3.46
C ARG A 47 -0.15 0.72 4.24
N LEU A 48 -1.21 1.19 3.57
CA LEU A 48 -2.34 1.90 4.16
C LEU A 48 -3.55 0.98 4.17
N GLU A 49 -4.27 0.94 5.29
CA GLU A 49 -5.51 0.19 5.45
C GLU A 49 -6.59 1.08 6.04
N ARG A 50 -7.77 1.12 5.41
CA ARG A 50 -8.98 1.75 5.95
C ARG A 50 -10.05 0.70 6.13
N THR A 51 -10.68 0.68 7.30
CA THR A 51 -11.78 -0.23 7.61
C THR A 51 -12.95 0.59 8.12
N ASP A 52 -14.09 0.43 7.47
CA ASP A 52 -15.35 1.08 7.84
C ASP A 52 -16.39 -0.01 8.19
N LEU A 53 -17.31 0.29 9.10
CA LEU A 53 -18.44 -0.59 9.45
C LEU A 53 -19.73 0.08 8.95
N VAL A 54 -20.46 -0.59 8.06
CA VAL A 54 -21.71 -0.09 7.46
C VAL A 54 -22.74 -1.20 7.54
N ASP A 55 -23.86 -0.97 8.23
CA ASP A 55 -24.97 -1.93 8.35
C ASP A 55 -24.53 -3.36 8.72
N LEU A 56 -23.64 -3.46 9.73
CA LEU A 56 -23.03 -4.70 10.23
C LEU A 56 -22.04 -5.37 9.25
N GLU A 57 -21.73 -4.75 8.11
CA GLU A 57 -20.68 -5.18 7.18
C GLU A 57 -19.40 -4.38 7.40
N TYR A 58 -18.32 -5.09 7.67
CA TYR A 58 -16.99 -4.50 7.62
C TYR A 58 -16.54 -4.40 6.18
N ARG A 59 -16.08 -3.21 5.79
CA ARG A 59 -15.50 -2.92 4.48
C ARG A 59 -14.05 -2.51 4.70
N ARG A 60 -13.11 -3.22 4.09
CA ARG A 60 -11.68 -2.86 4.14
C ARG A 60 -11.16 -2.60 2.76
N VAL A 61 -10.51 -1.46 2.61
CA VAL A 61 -9.65 -1.17 1.47
C VAL A 61 -8.22 -1.06 1.94
N SER A 62 -7.28 -1.54 1.13
CA SER A 62 -5.87 -1.35 1.38
C SER A 62 -5.12 -0.99 0.12
N ALA A 63 -4.03 -0.24 0.31
CA ALA A 63 -3.06 0.05 -0.73
C ALA A 63 -1.67 -0.21 -0.17
N GLU A 64 -0.80 -0.83 -0.95
CA GLU A 64 0.58 -1.10 -0.61
C GLU A 64 1.49 -0.66 -1.75
N ILE A 65 2.56 0.04 -1.41
CA ILE A 65 3.65 0.34 -2.34
C ILE A 65 4.89 -0.37 -1.83
N ARG A 66 5.54 -1.12 -2.71
CA ARG A 66 6.73 -1.90 -2.39
C ARG A 66 7.83 -1.66 -3.43
N LEU A 67 9.06 -1.53 -2.96
CA LEU A 67 10.26 -1.57 -3.78
C LEU A 67 10.78 -3.01 -3.78
N ASP A 68 10.59 -3.72 -4.88
CA ASP A 68 11.14 -5.06 -5.06
C ASP A 68 12.55 -4.98 -5.64
N ALA A 69 13.52 -5.54 -4.92
CA ALA A 69 14.85 -5.86 -5.45
C ALA A 69 14.91 -7.38 -5.67
N PRO A 70 14.69 -7.88 -6.90
CA PRO A 70 14.54 -9.31 -7.15
C PRO A 70 15.84 -10.09 -6.89
N ALA A 71 17.01 -9.45 -7.06
CA ALA A 71 18.32 -10.00 -6.71
C ALA A 71 19.36 -8.87 -6.56
N PRO A 72 20.57 -9.16 -6.04
CA PRO A 72 21.68 -8.21 -6.04
C PRO A 72 22.01 -7.76 -7.46
N GLY A 73 22.15 -6.44 -7.68
CA GLY A 73 22.52 -5.88 -8.98
C GLY A 73 21.40 -5.78 -10.02
N THR A 74 20.16 -6.16 -9.68
CA THR A 74 19.00 -5.95 -10.57
C THR A 74 18.36 -4.59 -10.32
N ALA A 75 17.83 -3.97 -11.38
CA ALA A 75 17.07 -2.73 -11.26
C ALA A 75 15.86 -2.95 -10.34
N SER A 76 15.81 -2.18 -9.26
CA SER A 76 14.71 -2.22 -8.29
C SER A 76 13.48 -1.58 -8.92
N MET A 77 12.32 -2.21 -8.80
CA MET A 77 11.06 -1.67 -9.35
C MET A 77 10.03 -1.43 -8.26
N PHE A 78 9.28 -0.35 -8.38
CA PHE A 78 8.15 -0.08 -7.50
C PHE A 78 6.89 -0.76 -8.02
N LYS A 79 6.21 -1.47 -7.11
CA LYS A 79 4.92 -2.11 -7.36
C LYS A 79 3.90 -1.57 -6.37
N GLY A 80 2.78 -1.08 -6.89
CA GLY A 80 1.57 -0.79 -6.16
C GLY A 80 0.65 -2.00 -6.15
N ARG A 81 -0.01 -2.27 -5.03
CA ARG A 81 -1.09 -3.26 -4.90
C ARG A 81 -2.25 -2.63 -4.17
N TRP A 82 -3.46 -3.02 -4.54
CA TRP A 82 -4.66 -2.66 -3.79
C TRP A 82 -5.47 -3.91 -3.49
N SER A 83 -6.23 -3.88 -2.40
CA SER A 83 -7.21 -4.92 -2.11
C SER A 83 -8.47 -4.34 -1.48
N ALA A 84 -9.58 -5.03 -1.69
CA ALA A 84 -10.89 -4.69 -1.19
C ALA A 84 -11.55 -5.94 -0.61
N ARG A 85 -12.14 -5.83 0.58
CA ARG A 85 -12.80 -6.94 1.27
C ARG A 85 -14.08 -6.47 1.95
N ILE A 86 -15.11 -7.31 1.94
CA ILE A 86 -16.34 -7.14 2.71
C ILE A 86 -16.61 -8.43 3.49
N TRP A 87 -16.90 -8.32 4.78
CA TRP A 87 -17.26 -9.47 5.63
C TRP A 87 -18.21 -9.04 6.75
N ARG A 88 -18.88 -10.01 7.39
CA ARG A 88 -19.73 -9.78 8.57
C ARG A 88 -19.17 -10.58 9.75
N GLU A 89 -18.80 -9.90 10.82
CA GLU A 89 -18.30 -10.55 12.06
C GLU A 89 -17.22 -11.61 11.78
N ALA A 90 -17.46 -12.87 12.17
CA ALA A 90 -16.57 -14.02 11.97
C ALA A 90 -16.86 -14.81 10.67
N SER A 91 -17.75 -14.31 9.80
CA SER A 91 -18.07 -14.97 8.54
C SER A 91 -16.90 -14.93 7.56
N THR A 92 -16.95 -15.81 6.56
CA THR A 92 -16.11 -15.67 5.36
C THR A 92 -16.38 -14.35 4.66
N ASP A 93 -15.40 -13.87 3.89
CA ASP A 93 -15.53 -12.69 3.04
C ASP A 93 -16.72 -12.87 2.08
N SER A 94 -17.69 -11.96 2.13
CA SER A 94 -18.78 -11.90 1.16
C SER A 94 -18.34 -11.28 -0.16
N PHE A 95 -17.24 -10.52 -0.14
CA PHE A 95 -16.58 -9.99 -1.32
C PHE A 95 -15.08 -9.85 -1.08
N ARG A 96 -14.30 -10.15 -2.11
CA ARG A 96 -12.86 -9.90 -2.14
C ARG A 96 -12.43 -9.60 -3.57
N ALA A 97 -11.64 -8.55 -3.71
CA ALA A 97 -10.94 -8.20 -4.94
C ALA A 97 -9.55 -7.66 -4.63
N ASP A 98 -8.65 -7.79 -5.59
CA ASP A 98 -7.32 -7.21 -5.54
C ASP A 98 -6.84 -6.88 -6.95
N GLY A 99 -5.83 -6.02 -7.01
CA GLY A 99 -5.18 -5.66 -8.25
C GLY A 99 -3.81 -5.04 -8.00
N ASP A 100 -3.04 -4.95 -9.07
CA ASP A 100 -1.68 -4.46 -9.03
C ASP A 100 -1.38 -3.43 -10.13
N ARG A 101 -0.38 -2.60 -9.86
CA ARG A 101 0.08 -1.55 -10.77
C ARG A 101 1.59 -1.41 -10.68
N MET A 102 2.26 -1.43 -11.83
CA MET A 102 3.66 -1.03 -11.91
C MET A 102 3.78 0.48 -11.76
N LEU A 103 4.73 0.93 -10.93
CA LEU A 103 5.01 2.34 -10.72
C LEU A 103 6.36 2.62 -11.38
N PRO A 104 6.39 3.37 -12.51
CA PRO A 104 7.59 3.57 -13.32
C PRO A 104 8.53 4.61 -12.69
N TRP A 105 8.86 4.41 -11.42
CA TRP A 105 9.68 5.31 -10.63
C TRP A 105 11.09 4.77 -10.52
N GLU A 106 12.06 5.64 -10.80
CA GLU A 106 13.43 5.41 -10.39
C GLU A 106 13.65 5.96 -8.97
N TRP A 107 13.25 7.20 -8.72
CA TRP A 107 13.30 7.84 -7.40
C TRP A 107 12.02 8.62 -7.15
N PRO A 108 11.04 8.07 -6.41
CA PRO A 108 9.80 8.78 -6.13
C PRO A 108 10.02 9.91 -5.13
N SER A 109 9.10 10.86 -5.13
CA SER A 109 8.96 11.93 -4.14
C SER A 109 7.78 11.67 -3.18
N ALA A 110 7.70 12.41 -2.08
CA ALA A 110 6.56 12.30 -1.15
C ALA A 110 5.19 12.62 -1.83
N PRO A 111 5.06 13.66 -2.68
CA PRO A 111 3.82 13.89 -3.43
C PRO A 111 3.44 12.74 -4.36
N GLU A 112 4.41 12.11 -5.03
CA GLU A 112 4.14 10.95 -5.89
C GLU A 112 3.65 9.74 -5.09
N LEU A 113 4.19 9.52 -3.89
CA LEU A 113 3.68 8.50 -2.97
C LEU A 113 2.22 8.78 -2.59
N LEU A 114 1.88 10.02 -2.23
CA LEU A 114 0.50 10.41 -1.89
C LEU A 114 -0.46 10.15 -3.05
N VAL A 115 -0.09 10.58 -4.27
CA VAL A 115 -0.91 10.37 -5.47
C VAL A 115 -1.10 8.88 -5.76
N ALA A 116 -0.05 8.08 -5.66
CA ALA A 116 -0.14 6.64 -5.92
C ALA A 116 -0.99 5.92 -4.87
N PHE A 117 -0.82 6.21 -3.58
CA PHE A 117 -1.68 5.64 -2.54
C PHE A 117 -3.13 6.04 -2.72
N GLY A 118 -3.39 7.30 -3.05
CA GLY A 118 -4.75 7.78 -3.34
C GLY A 118 -5.37 7.04 -4.52
N ALA A 119 -4.62 6.84 -5.61
CA ALA A 119 -5.11 6.10 -6.77
C ALA A 119 -5.40 4.62 -6.45
N LEU A 120 -4.51 3.95 -5.72
CA LEU A 120 -4.69 2.54 -5.31
C LEU A 120 -5.89 2.36 -4.38
N LEU A 121 -6.05 3.25 -3.38
CA LEU A 121 -7.23 3.24 -2.51
C LEU A 121 -8.51 3.54 -3.30
N GLY A 122 -8.46 4.48 -4.22
CA GLY A 122 -9.59 4.81 -5.09
C GLY A 122 -10.02 3.65 -5.99
N ASP A 123 -9.08 2.83 -6.48
CA ASP A 123 -9.39 1.61 -7.25
C ASP A 123 -10.04 0.54 -6.35
N ALA A 124 -9.53 0.33 -5.12
CA ALA A 124 -10.16 -0.58 -4.15
C ALA A 124 -11.57 -0.13 -3.75
N GLU A 125 -11.78 1.17 -3.52
CA GLU A 125 -13.09 1.75 -3.24
C GLU A 125 -14.04 1.62 -4.43
N ARG A 126 -13.53 1.70 -5.67
CA ARG A 126 -14.34 1.46 -6.88
C ARG A 126 -14.81 0.00 -6.95
N ALA A 127 -13.92 -0.95 -6.67
CA ALA A 127 -14.27 -2.37 -6.67
C ALA A 127 -15.40 -2.70 -5.66
N ILE A 128 -15.41 -2.05 -4.48
CA ILE A 128 -16.52 -2.19 -3.52
C ILE A 128 -17.81 -1.56 -4.06
N ARG A 129 -17.74 -0.36 -4.64
CA ARG A 129 -18.92 0.35 -5.16
C ARG A 129 -19.60 -0.38 -6.31
N GLU A 130 -18.84 -1.10 -7.13
CA GLU A 130 -19.40 -1.90 -8.23
C GLU A 130 -20.31 -3.05 -7.74
N VAL A 131 -20.04 -3.60 -6.55
CA VAL A 131 -20.84 -4.69 -5.96
C VAL A 131 -21.80 -4.23 -4.86
N ARG A 132 -21.59 -3.03 -4.32
CA ARG A 132 -22.40 -2.34 -3.33
C ARG A 132 -22.50 -0.86 -3.72
N PRO A 133 -23.33 -0.53 -4.72
CA PRO A 133 -23.61 0.87 -5.02
C PRO A 133 -24.16 1.53 -3.76
N ALA A 134 -23.74 2.77 -3.49
CA ALA A 134 -24.41 3.55 -2.46
C ALA A 134 -25.83 3.82 -2.97
N ASP A 135 -26.84 3.43 -2.19
CA ASP A 135 -28.24 3.78 -2.44
C ASP A 135 -28.45 5.30 -2.47
#